data_AF-A0A6P9EBS9-F1
#
_entry.id   AF-A0A6P9EBS9-F1
#
_cell.length_a   1.000
_cell.length_b   1.000
_cell.length_c   1.000
_cell.angle_alpha   90.00
_cell.angle_beta   90.00
_cell.angle_gamma   90.00
#
_symmetry.space_group_name_H-M   'P 1'
#
loop_
_entity.id
_entity.type
_entity.pdbx_description
1 polymer ?
#
loop_
_entity_poly.entity_id
_entity_poly.type
_entity_poly.pdbx_seq_one_letter_code
_entity_poly.pdbx_strand_id
1 'polypeptide(L)'
;MVRGKTQMKRIENAASRQVTFSKRRNGLLKKAFELSVLCDAEVALIVFSPRGKLYEFSSASISKTIERYQKRTKDQGISSKAQENLQHLKEDSSSLTKKIELLETSKRRLLGDSLELCSIDELQQVENQLERSLSKVRARKLSTLLTP
;
A
#
# COMPACT_ATOMS: atom_id res chain seq x y z
N MET A 1 24.31 40.65 -9.46
CA MET A 1 22.90 40.76 -9.02
C MET A 1 22.82 40.34 -7.55
N VAL A 2 22.55 41.28 -6.64
CA VAL A 2 22.52 41.01 -5.19
C VAL A 2 21.30 40.14 -4.84
N ARG A 3 21.48 39.17 -3.95
CA ARG A 3 20.41 38.25 -3.54
C ARG A 3 19.45 38.94 -2.58
N GLY A 4 18.24 39.26 -3.05
CA GLY A 4 17.17 39.81 -2.20
C GLY A 4 16.59 38.79 -1.21
N LYS A 5 16.08 39.28 -0.08
CA LYS A 5 15.36 38.47 0.91
C LYS A 5 14.03 37.99 0.32
N THR A 6 13.77 36.69 0.41
CA THR A 6 12.51 36.06 -0.06
C THR A 6 11.65 35.63 1.12
N GLN A 7 10.34 35.81 1.05
CA GLN A 7 9.40 35.25 2.05
C GLN A 7 9.42 33.72 2.05
N MET A 8 9.24 33.09 3.21
CA MET A 8 9.12 31.63 3.34
C MET A 8 7.70 31.17 3.07
N LYS A 9 7.32 31.19 1.80
CA LYS A 9 6.06 30.66 1.28
C LYS A 9 6.30 30.00 -0.07
N ARG A 10 5.30 29.28 -0.60
CA ARG A 10 5.36 28.72 -1.96
C ARG A 10 5.63 29.83 -2.98
N ILE A 11 6.57 29.60 -3.90
CA ILE A 11 6.82 30.50 -5.02
C ILE A 11 5.76 30.24 -6.07
N GLU A 12 4.90 31.21 -6.38
CA GLU A 12 3.77 31.00 -7.30
C GLU A 12 4.19 30.89 -8.77
N ASN A 13 5.12 31.76 -9.20
CA ASN A 13 5.64 31.70 -10.57
C ASN A 13 6.40 30.38 -10.82
N ALA A 14 5.95 29.61 -11.82
CA ALA A 14 6.47 28.28 -12.10
C ALA A 14 7.94 28.27 -12.55
N ALA A 15 8.35 29.21 -13.41
CA ALA A 15 9.72 29.31 -13.89
C ALA A 15 10.68 29.67 -12.74
N SER A 16 10.34 30.68 -11.94
CA SER A 16 11.10 31.08 -10.75
C SER A 16 11.17 29.94 -9.72
N ARG A 17 10.08 29.19 -9.53
CA ARG A 17 10.04 28.02 -8.65
C ARG A 17 10.98 26.91 -9.15
N GLN A 18 11.01 26.63 -10.46
CA GLN A 18 11.88 25.61 -11.04
C GLN A 18 13.37 25.96 -10.90
N VAL A 19 13.74 27.21 -11.18
CA VAL A 19 15.11 27.70 -11.01
C VAL A 19 15.50 27.66 -9.54
N THR A 20 14.62 28.11 -8.65
CA THR A 20 14.87 28.10 -7.20
C THR A 20 14.99 26.69 -6.65
N PHE A 21 14.12 25.77 -7.08
CA PHE A 21 14.21 24.35 -6.72
C PHE A 21 15.57 23.79 -7.11
N SER A 22 16.01 24.02 -8.35
CA SER A 22 17.30 23.52 -8.84
C SER A 22 18.47 24.05 -8.00
N LYS A 23 18.47 25.35 -7.69
CA LYS A 23 19.52 25.98 -6.87
C LYS A 23 19.49 25.50 -5.41
N ARG A 24 18.31 25.47 -4.77
CA ARG A 24 18.17 25.05 -3.37
C ARG A 24 18.44 23.57 -3.19
N ARG A 25 17.95 22.71 -4.07
CA ARG A 25 18.23 21.26 -4.07
C ARG A 25 19.73 21.01 -4.15
N ASN A 26 20.43 21.65 -5.10
CA ASN A 26 21.88 21.49 -5.22
C ASN A 26 22.62 22.01 -3.97
N GLY A 27 22.20 23.14 -3.40
CA GLY A 27 22.77 23.65 -2.16
C GLY A 27 22.55 22.70 -0.97
N LEU A 28 21.36 22.11 -0.86
CA LEU A 28 21.03 21.15 0.19
C LEU A 28 21.83 19.85 0.05
N LEU A 29 21.97 19.31 -1.16
CA LEU A 29 22.81 18.14 -1.44
C LEU A 29 24.27 18.39 -1.05
N LYS A 30 24.82 19.57 -1.39
CA LYS A 30 26.17 19.94 -0.96
C LYS A 30 26.31 19.99 0.55
N LYS A 31 25.34 20.57 1.26
CA LYS A 31 25.36 20.62 2.73
C LYS A 31 25.24 19.25 3.39
N ALA A 32 24.41 18.36 2.83
CA ALA A 32 24.30 16.98 3.29
C ALA A 32 25.65 16.24 3.12
N PHE A 33 26.31 16.43 1.98
CA PHE A 33 27.64 15.87 1.72
C PHE A 33 28.71 16.43 2.67
N GLU A 34 28.78 17.75 2.82
CA GLU A 34 29.71 18.41 3.75
C GLU A 34 29.54 17.86 5.17
N LEU A 35 28.29 17.75 5.65
CA LEU A 35 28.02 17.20 6.98
C LEU A 35 28.48 15.75 7.12
N SER A 36 28.22 14.91 6.11
CA SER A 36 28.65 13.50 6.17
C SER A 36 30.16 13.35 6.24
N VAL A 37 30.91 14.18 5.49
CA VAL A 37 32.38 14.08 5.45
C VAL A 37 33.02 14.73 6.66
N LEU A 38 32.58 15.94 7.05
CA LEU A 38 33.22 16.70 8.12
C LEU A 38 32.97 16.10 9.51
N CYS A 39 31.87 15.39 9.69
CA CYS A 39 31.46 14.88 11.00
C CYS A 39 31.33 13.36 11.06
N ASP A 40 31.75 12.63 10.01
CA ASP A 40 31.56 11.18 9.88
C ASP A 40 30.12 10.73 10.19
N ALA A 41 29.17 11.55 9.72
CA ALA A 41 27.75 11.35 10.01
C ALA A 41 27.09 10.59 8.86
N GLU A 42 26.34 9.54 9.17
CA GLU A 42 25.50 8.88 8.17
C GLU A 42 24.30 9.77 7.82
N VAL A 43 24.33 10.31 6.60
CA VAL A 43 23.29 11.20 6.07
C VAL A 43 22.65 10.58 4.84
N ALA A 44 21.32 10.66 4.77
CA ALA A 44 20.49 10.35 3.61
C ALA A 44 19.51 11.49 3.33
N LEU A 45 19.35 11.87 2.06
CA LEU A 45 18.44 12.92 1.61
C LEU A 45 17.67 12.43 0.38
N ILE A 46 16.34 12.58 0.41
CA ILE A 46 15.43 12.20 -0.67
C ILE A 46 14.57 13.42 -1.03
N VAL A 47 14.53 13.78 -2.31
CA VAL A 47 13.77 14.93 -2.82
C VAL A 47 13.01 14.53 -4.08
N PHE A 48 11.67 14.61 -4.01
CA PHE A 48 10.82 14.50 -5.19
C PHE A 48 10.47 15.89 -5.72
N SER A 49 10.68 16.10 -7.02
CA SER A 49 10.12 17.27 -7.69
C SER A 49 8.60 17.17 -7.82
N PRO A 50 7.88 18.28 -8.06
CA PRO A 50 6.44 18.25 -8.31
C PRO A 50 6.02 17.38 -9.51
N ARG A 51 6.95 17.04 -10.41
CA ARG A 51 6.72 16.15 -11.55
C ARG A 51 7.11 14.70 -11.27
N GLY A 52 7.34 14.34 -10.00
CA GLY A 52 7.71 13.00 -9.56
C GLY A 52 9.18 12.62 -9.75
N LYS A 53 10.01 13.45 -10.39
CA LYS A 53 11.44 13.14 -10.55
C LYS A 53 12.14 13.08 -9.20
N LEU A 54 12.81 11.96 -8.94
CA LEU A 54 13.61 11.68 -7.76
C LEU A 54 15.01 12.31 -7.88
N TYR A 55 15.46 12.90 -6.77
CA TYR A 55 16.84 13.32 -6.53
C TYR A 55 17.23 12.86 -5.14
N GLU A 56 18.34 12.17 -5.02
CA GLU A 56 18.77 11.60 -3.75
C GLU A 56 20.27 11.76 -3.53
N PHE A 57 20.65 11.68 -2.26
CA PHE A 57 22.02 11.58 -1.80
C PHE A 57 22.06 10.64 -0.60
N SER A 58 23.05 9.77 -0.54
CA SER A 58 23.39 9.01 0.65
C SER A 58 24.91 8.98 0.79
N SER A 59 25.37 9.16 2.02
CA SER A 59 26.77 8.91 2.40
C SER A 59 27.15 7.42 2.29
N ALA A 60 26.16 6.52 2.32
CA ALA A 60 26.31 5.08 2.15
C ALA A 60 25.20 4.54 1.23
N SER A 61 24.36 3.63 1.72
CA SER A 61 23.19 3.11 1.00
C SER A 61 21.91 3.73 1.57
N ILE A 62 21.10 4.33 0.70
CA ILE A 62 19.79 4.90 1.08
C ILE A 62 18.92 3.86 1.80
N SER A 63 18.88 2.63 1.29
CA SER A 63 18.10 1.52 1.86
C SER A 63 18.56 1.17 3.27
N LYS A 64 19.89 1.06 3.49
CA LYS A 64 20.46 0.77 4.82
C LYS A 64 20.16 1.88 5.83
N THR A 65 20.24 3.14 5.41
CA THR A 65 19.92 4.27 6.29
C THR A 65 18.43 4.28 6.67
N ILE A 66 17.55 3.99 5.71
CA ILE A 66 16.10 3.86 5.96
C ILE A 66 15.81 2.69 6.90
N GLU A 67 16.41 1.53 6.68
CA GLU A 67 16.27 0.36 7.55
C GLU A 67 16.72 0.67 8.98
N ARG A 68 17.88 1.35 9.14
CA ARG A 68 18.38 1.78 10.45
C ARG A 68 17.40 2.74 11.14
N TYR A 69 16.85 3.71 10.41
CA TYR A 69 15.84 4.62 10.92
C TYR A 69 14.59 3.86 11.38
N GLN A 70 14.06 2.95 10.55
CA GLN A 70 12.89 2.13 10.88
C GLN A 70 13.12 1.26 12.11
N LYS A 71 14.31 0.67 12.26
CA LYS A 71 14.65 -0.10 13.46
C LYS A 71 14.62 0.79 14.71
N ARG A 72 15.26 1.97 14.65
CA ARG A 72 15.31 2.90 15.78
C ARG A 72 13.94 3.48 16.16
N THR A 73 13.07 3.78 15.19
CA THR A 73 11.72 4.28 15.48
C THR A 73 10.80 3.21 16.06
N LYS A 74 11.03 1.94 15.74
CA LYS A 74 10.38 0.80 16.41
C LYS A 74 10.85 0.67 17.86
N ASP A 75 12.17 0.70 18.08
CA ASP A 75 12.77 0.56 19.41
C ASP A 75 12.38 1.73 20.34
N GLN A 76 12.17 2.93 19.79
CA GLN A 76 11.77 4.13 20.54
C GLN A 76 10.24 4.27 20.75
N GLY A 77 9.42 3.32 20.29
CA GLY A 77 7.96 3.36 20.49
C GLY A 77 7.22 4.46 19.71
N ILE A 78 7.92 5.30 18.94
CA ILE A 78 7.35 6.37 18.12
C ILE A 78 6.52 5.77 16.96
N SER A 79 6.83 4.54 16.55
CA SER A 79 6.15 3.78 15.51
C SER A 79 5.02 2.86 16.03
N SER A 80 4.54 2.97 17.27
CA SER A 80 3.48 2.07 17.77
C SER A 80 2.20 2.16 16.94
N LYS A 81 1.66 3.37 16.72
CA LYS A 81 0.41 3.56 15.95
C LYS A 81 0.50 3.17 14.47
N ALA A 82 1.63 3.45 13.82
CA ALA A 82 1.80 3.13 12.40
C ALA A 82 2.05 1.62 12.18
N GLN A 83 2.72 0.96 13.14
CA GLN A 83 3.03 -0.46 13.06
C GLN A 83 1.85 -1.34 13.52
N GLU A 84 1.08 -0.92 14.52
CA GLU A 84 -0.21 -1.56 14.86
C GLU A 84 -1.15 -1.53 13.65
N ASN A 85 -1.28 -0.39 12.98
CA ASN A 85 -2.07 -0.30 11.75
C ASN A 85 -1.53 -1.22 10.66
N LEU A 86 -0.21 -1.25 10.43
CA LEU A 86 0.36 -2.10 9.37
C LEU A 86 0.22 -3.60 9.67
N GLN A 87 0.32 -3.97 10.95
CA GLN A 87 0.11 -5.34 11.42
C GLN A 87 -1.35 -5.75 11.27
N HIS A 88 -2.28 -4.88 11.70
CA HIS A 88 -3.72 -5.06 11.54
C HIS A 88 -4.10 -5.17 10.06
N LEU A 89 -3.58 -4.29 9.20
CA LEU A 89 -3.78 -4.34 7.75
C LEU A 89 -3.25 -5.64 7.14
N LYS A 90 -2.13 -6.17 7.66
CA LYS A 90 -1.56 -7.44 7.20
C LYS A 90 -2.41 -8.63 7.64
N GLU A 91 -2.92 -8.62 8.87
CA GLU A 91 -3.85 -9.62 9.40
C GLU A 91 -5.18 -9.59 8.63
N ASP A 92 -5.75 -8.41 8.41
CA ASP A 92 -6.94 -8.19 7.58
C ASP A 92 -6.71 -8.74 6.17
N SER A 93 -5.60 -8.39 5.54
CA SER A 93 -5.25 -8.89 4.21
C SER A 93 -5.16 -10.40 4.19
N SER A 94 -4.52 -11.03 5.18
CA SER A 94 -4.44 -12.50 5.25
C SER A 94 -5.80 -13.14 5.46
N SER A 95 -6.65 -12.54 6.30
CA SER A 95 -8.00 -13.03 6.55
C SER A 95 -8.88 -12.96 5.29
N LEU A 96 -8.76 -11.87 4.52
CA LEU A 96 -9.48 -11.67 3.27
C LEU A 96 -9.00 -12.65 2.20
N THR A 97 -7.69 -12.89 2.08
CA THR A 97 -7.16 -13.89 1.14
C THR A 97 -7.71 -15.28 1.43
N LYS A 98 -7.72 -15.71 2.70
CA LYS A 98 -8.32 -16.99 3.10
C LYS A 98 -9.81 -17.06 2.77
N LYS A 99 -10.55 -15.96 2.99
CA LYS A 99 -11.98 -15.90 2.68
C LYS A 99 -12.25 -15.99 1.18
N ILE A 100 -11.42 -15.36 0.35
CA ILE A 100 -11.49 -15.45 -1.11
C ILE A 100 -11.24 -16.91 -1.54
N GLU A 101 -10.20 -17.54 -1.03
CA GLU A 101 -9.86 -18.93 -1.35
C GLU A 101 -10.99 -19.91 -0.99
N LEU A 102 -11.61 -19.74 0.19
CA LEU A 102 -12.78 -20.53 0.60
C LEU A 102 -13.99 -20.30 -0.32
N LEU A 103 -14.27 -19.05 -0.68
CA LEU A 103 -15.38 -18.70 -1.58
C LEU A 103 -15.16 -19.24 -3.00
N GLU A 104 -13.94 -19.15 -3.52
CA GLU A 104 -13.59 -19.71 -4.82
C GLU A 104 -13.71 -21.24 -4.84
N THR A 105 -13.27 -21.89 -3.76
CA THR A 105 -13.40 -23.35 -3.61
C THR A 105 -14.88 -23.75 -3.54
N SER A 106 -15.68 -23.05 -2.73
CA SER A 106 -17.13 -23.28 -2.65
C SER A 106 -17.83 -23.07 -3.99
N LYS A 107 -17.46 -22.02 -4.73
CA LYS A 107 -17.97 -21.76 -6.08
C LYS A 107 -17.65 -22.91 -7.05
N ARG A 108 -16.41 -23.40 -7.06
CA ARG A 108 -16.00 -24.54 -7.90
C ARG A 108 -16.81 -25.79 -7.58
N ARG A 109 -16.98 -26.11 -6.30
CA ARG A 109 -17.81 -27.25 -5.85
C ARG A 109 -19.26 -27.12 -6.32
N LEU A 110 -19.87 -25.93 -6.23
CA LEU A 110 -21.23 -25.67 -6.73
C LEU A 110 -21.36 -25.79 -8.25
N LEU A 111 -20.27 -25.59 -9.00
CA LEU A 111 -20.21 -25.80 -10.45
C LEU A 111 -19.97 -27.27 -10.83
N GLY A 112 -19.72 -28.14 -9.85
CA GLY A 112 -19.43 -29.56 -10.06
C GLY A 112 -17.94 -29.88 -10.22
N ASP A 113 -17.05 -28.92 -10.02
CA ASP A 113 -15.61 -29.12 -10.15
C ASP A 113 -14.98 -29.67 -8.86
N SER A 114 -13.93 -30.50 -9.00
CA SER A 114 -13.07 -30.97 -7.89
C SER A 114 -13.83 -31.67 -6.75
N LEU A 115 -14.95 -32.34 -7.05
CA LEU A 115 -15.77 -33.06 -6.07
C LEU A 115 -15.11 -34.32 -5.49
N GLU A 116 -14.09 -34.84 -6.16
CA GLU A 116 -13.32 -36.03 -5.75
C GLU A 116 -12.61 -35.86 -4.40
N LEU A 117 -12.39 -34.61 -3.97
CA LEU A 117 -11.72 -34.26 -2.72
C LEU A 117 -12.70 -33.91 -1.59
N CYS A 118 -14.02 -33.99 -1.84
CA CYS A 118 -15.04 -33.68 -0.86
C CYS A 118 -15.39 -34.90 -0.01
N SER A 119 -15.66 -34.69 1.27
CA SER A 119 -16.30 -35.72 2.09
C SER A 119 -17.77 -35.92 1.70
N ILE A 120 -18.37 -37.04 2.14
CA ILE A 120 -19.80 -37.31 1.93
C ILE A 120 -20.67 -36.20 2.53
N ASP A 121 -20.32 -35.71 3.72
CA ASP A 121 -21.05 -34.61 4.37
C ASP A 121 -20.95 -33.30 3.58
N GLU A 122 -19.78 -33.00 3.02
CA GLU A 122 -19.58 -31.81 2.18
C GLU A 122 -20.39 -31.91 0.86
N LEU A 123 -20.45 -33.09 0.25
CA LEU A 123 -21.27 -33.34 -0.94
C LEU A 123 -22.77 -33.18 -0.64
N GLN A 124 -23.23 -33.75 0.48
CA GLN A 124 -24.61 -33.59 0.94
C GLN A 124 -24.96 -32.13 1.19
N GLN A 125 -24.02 -31.34 1.73
CA GLN A 125 -24.21 -29.91 1.94
C GLN A 125 -24.33 -29.14 0.61
N VAL A 126 -23.50 -29.48 -0.38
CA VAL A 126 -23.56 -28.88 -1.73
C VAL A 126 -24.88 -29.20 -2.43
N GLU A 127 -25.32 -30.47 -2.37
CA GLU A 127 -26.61 -30.92 -2.93
C GLU A 127 -27.79 -30.13 -2.33
N ASN A 128 -27.87 -30.10 -0.99
CA ASN A 128 -28.90 -29.35 -0.27
C ASN A 128 -28.91 -27.86 -0.65
N GLN A 129 -27.73 -27.25 -0.84
CA GLN A 129 -27.62 -25.84 -1.21
C GLN A 129 -28.09 -25.59 -2.65
N LEU A 130 -27.79 -26.49 -3.58
CA LEU A 130 -28.26 -26.43 -4.96
C LEU A 130 -29.79 -26.59 -5.04
N GLU A 131 -30.36 -27.56 -4.32
CA GLU A 131 -31.80 -27.81 -4.31
C GLU A 131 -32.58 -26.61 -3.75
N ARG A 132 -32.11 -26.02 -2.64
CA ARG A 132 -32.69 -24.79 -2.08
C ARG A 132 -32.61 -23.62 -3.06
N SER A 133 -31.48 -23.48 -3.75
CA SER A 133 -31.28 -22.39 -4.72
C SER A 133 -32.16 -22.56 -5.96
N LEU A 134 -32.26 -23.78 -6.48
CA LEU A 134 -33.14 -24.14 -7.58
C LEU A 134 -34.61 -23.86 -7.24
N SER A 135 -35.03 -24.23 -6.02
CA SER A 135 -36.38 -23.98 -5.51
C SER A 135 -36.71 -22.48 -5.48
N LYS A 136 -35.77 -21.65 -5.01
CA LYS A 136 -35.91 -20.18 -5.02
C LYS A 136 -36.02 -19.62 -6.44
N VAL A 137 -35.19 -20.11 -7.38
CA VAL A 137 -35.24 -19.69 -8.79
C VAL A 137 -36.58 -20.06 -9.43
N ARG A 138 -37.06 -21.29 -9.19
CA ARG A 138 -38.37 -21.76 -9.67
C ARG A 138 -39.52 -20.93 -9.12
N ALA A 139 -39.52 -20.65 -7.82
CA ALA A 139 -40.54 -19.81 -7.16
C ALA A 139 -40.54 -18.39 -7.75
N ARG A 140 -39.36 -17.79 -7.95
CA ARG A 140 -39.25 -16.48 -8.58
C ARG A 140 -39.76 -16.49 -10.02
N LYS A 141 -39.36 -17.48 -10.82
CA LYS A 141 -39.84 -17.64 -12.20
C LYS A 141 -41.36 -17.74 -12.25
N LEU A 142 -41.96 -18.55 -11.37
CA LEU A 142 -43.41 -18.68 -11.27
C LEU A 142 -44.08 -17.35 -10.89
N SER A 143 -43.53 -16.61 -9.92
CA SER A 143 -44.06 -15.30 -9.53
C SER A 143 -44.02 -14.27 -10.66
N THR A 144 -42.94 -14.20 -11.44
CA THR A 144 -42.79 -13.27 -12.56
C THR A 144 -43.71 -13.63 -13.74
N LEU A 145 -43.98 -14.92 -13.96
CA LEU A 145 -44.90 -15.39 -15.00
C LEU A 145 -46.38 -15.21 -14.61
N LEU A 146 -46.68 -15.03 -13.32
CA LEU A 146 -48.04 -14.89 -12.78
C LEU A 146 -48.42 -13.44 -12.43
N THR A 147 -47.51 -12.48 -12.53
CA THR A 147 -47.81 -11.05 -12.49
C THR A 147 -48.08 -10.54 -13.91
N PRO A 148 -49.29 -10.02 -14.22
CA PRO A 148 -49.63 -9.47 -15.55
C PRO A 148 -48.81 -8.23 -15.90
#